data_AF-A0A957UN25-F1
#
_entry.id   AF-A0A957UN25-F1
#
_cell.length_a   1.000
_cell.length_b   1.000
_cell.length_c   1.000
_cell.angle_alpha   90.00
_cell.angle_beta   90.00
_cell.angle_gamma   90.00
#
_symmetry.space_group_name_H-M   'P 1'
#
loop_
_entity.id
_entity.type
_entity.pdbx_description
1 polymer ?
#
loop_
_entity_poly.entity_id
_entity_poly.type
_entity_poly.pdbx_seq_one_letter_code
_entity_poly.pdbx_strand_id
1 'polypeptide(L)'
;TPAELKFLPGAADIVGPKQITDAYDLIICLDASSVDRMGHIYQSEAHAHIPLFVIDHHITNTRFGHINWVAPDCAATCQMLVYLVDSLGLPLDETLATCLLTGLVTDTLCFRTSNTNARVMEAAMRLMSAGANLSDITARALNRRSYNLFKLWGLVLPTVQLDEGVIWVHVRRAQTKAAGMTTGDVQ
;
A
#
# COMPACT_ATOMS: atom_id res chain seq x y z
N THR A 1 -0.97 1.68 11.51
CA THR A 1 -1.57 2.08 10.23
C THR A 1 -1.29 3.55 9.95
N PRO A 2 -0.82 3.91 8.74
CA PRO A 2 -0.67 5.31 8.31
C PRO A 2 -1.98 6.11 8.47
N ALA A 3 -1.89 7.42 8.71
CA ALA A 3 -3.05 8.23 9.11
C ALA A 3 -4.10 8.33 7.98
N GLU A 4 -3.63 8.43 6.76
CA GLU A 4 -4.38 8.49 5.50
C GLU A 4 -5.13 7.20 5.18
N LEU A 5 -4.76 6.06 5.80
CA LEU A 5 -5.42 4.76 5.62
C LEU A 5 -6.34 4.38 6.78
N LYS A 6 -6.43 5.20 7.84
CA LYS A 6 -7.29 4.92 9.01
C LYS A 6 -8.78 4.91 8.70
N PHE A 7 -9.19 5.42 7.53
CA PHE A 7 -10.59 5.37 7.11
C PHE A 7 -11.02 4.01 6.59
N LEU A 8 -10.08 3.11 6.30
CA LEU A 8 -10.38 1.79 5.78
C LEU A 8 -11.09 0.93 6.84
N PRO A 9 -12.09 0.14 6.43
CA PRO A 9 -12.64 -0.89 7.30
C PRO A 9 -11.55 -1.84 7.80
N GLY A 10 -11.64 -2.24 9.07
CA GLY A 10 -10.65 -3.11 9.71
C GLY A 10 -9.32 -2.44 10.07
N ALA A 11 -9.11 -1.16 9.74
CA ALA A 11 -7.85 -0.46 10.07
C ALA A 11 -7.54 -0.39 11.58
N ALA A 12 -8.59 -0.42 12.42
CA ALA A 12 -8.48 -0.44 13.87
C ALA A 12 -8.11 -1.84 14.43
N ASP A 13 -8.33 -2.89 13.66
CA ASP A 13 -8.06 -4.28 14.04
C ASP A 13 -6.60 -4.68 13.76
N ILE A 14 -5.83 -3.81 13.10
CA ILE A 14 -4.41 -4.03 12.83
C ILE A 14 -3.62 -3.91 14.14
N VAL A 15 -3.04 -5.04 14.54
CA VAL A 15 -2.20 -5.14 15.74
C VAL A 15 -0.72 -5.15 15.40
N GLY A 16 0.11 -4.70 16.34
CA GLY A 16 1.56 -4.74 16.22
C GLY A 16 2.15 -6.10 16.66
N PRO A 17 3.43 -6.38 16.34
CA PRO A 17 4.07 -7.66 16.65
C PRO A 17 3.97 -8.10 18.12
N LYS A 18 3.99 -7.16 19.07
CA LYS A 18 3.89 -7.45 20.51
C LYS A 18 2.51 -7.93 20.97
N GLN A 19 1.49 -7.71 20.16
CA GLN A 19 0.09 -8.07 20.46
C GLN A 19 -0.29 -9.41 19.82
N ILE A 20 0.60 -10.00 19.01
CA ILE A 20 0.40 -11.33 18.44
C ILE A 20 0.74 -12.33 19.54
N THR A 21 -0.29 -12.84 20.21
CA THR A 21 -0.14 -13.79 21.33
C THR A 21 -0.65 -15.19 21.00
N ASP A 22 -1.52 -15.30 19.99
CA ASP A 22 -2.16 -16.55 19.63
C ASP A 22 -1.25 -17.39 18.73
N ALA A 23 -1.42 -18.71 18.80
CA ALA A 23 -0.80 -19.62 17.84
C ALA A 23 -1.52 -19.51 16.49
N TYR A 24 -0.76 -19.55 15.41
CA TYR A 24 -1.27 -19.56 14.03
C TYR A 24 -0.55 -20.66 13.23
N ASP A 25 -1.28 -21.23 12.28
CA ASP A 25 -0.86 -22.35 11.44
C ASP A 25 -0.47 -21.92 10.01
N LEU A 26 -0.68 -20.65 9.66
CA LEU A 26 -0.34 -20.07 8.37
C LEU A 26 0.02 -18.59 8.51
N ILE A 27 1.06 -18.17 7.79
CA ILE A 27 1.41 -16.76 7.58
C ILE A 27 1.13 -16.41 6.13
N ILE A 28 0.31 -15.38 5.90
CA ILE A 28 0.10 -14.80 4.58
C ILE A 28 0.79 -13.45 4.52
N CYS A 29 1.79 -13.35 3.65
CA CYS A 29 2.53 -12.13 3.39
C CYS A 29 2.00 -11.49 2.10
N LEU A 30 1.55 -10.24 2.20
CA LEU A 30 1.04 -9.45 1.09
C LEU A 30 2.01 -8.32 0.78
N ASP A 31 2.33 -8.12 -0.49
CA ASP A 31 3.03 -6.93 -1.00
C ASP A 31 4.46 -6.70 -0.46
N ALA A 32 5.17 -7.78 -0.15
CA ALA A 32 6.58 -7.73 0.24
C ALA A 32 7.45 -8.46 -0.78
N SER A 33 8.36 -7.72 -1.41
CA SER A 33 9.31 -8.26 -2.39
C SER A 33 10.44 -9.09 -1.78
N SER A 34 10.66 -9.01 -0.47
CA SER A 34 11.75 -9.71 0.21
C SER A 34 11.46 -9.86 1.70
N VAL A 35 12.11 -10.82 2.35
CA VAL A 35 11.84 -11.17 3.76
C VAL A 35 12.11 -9.99 4.71
N ASP A 36 13.10 -9.15 4.41
CA ASP A 36 13.44 -7.98 5.21
C ASP A 36 12.32 -6.93 5.26
N ARG A 37 11.44 -6.90 4.25
CA ARG A 37 10.27 -6.00 4.21
C ARG A 37 9.14 -6.43 5.14
N MET A 38 9.15 -7.65 5.68
CA MET A 38 8.18 -8.08 6.71
C MET A 38 8.47 -7.45 8.09
N GLY A 39 9.64 -6.82 8.24
CA GLY A 39 10.04 -6.16 9.48
C GLY A 39 10.10 -7.13 10.66
N HIS A 40 9.92 -6.59 11.88
CA HIS A 40 10.04 -7.38 13.11
C HIS A 40 8.87 -8.33 13.38
N ILE A 41 7.83 -8.33 12.53
CA ILE A 41 6.68 -9.24 12.66
C ILE A 41 7.10 -10.66 12.33
N TYR A 42 7.99 -10.83 11.34
CA TYR A 42 8.47 -12.13 10.91
C TYR A 42 9.92 -12.34 11.31
N GLN A 43 10.19 -13.48 11.94
CA GLN A 43 11.52 -13.94 12.34
C GLN A 43 11.73 -15.34 11.79
N SER A 44 12.64 -15.51 10.82
CA SER A 44 12.78 -16.75 10.07
C SER A 44 12.99 -17.98 10.96
N GLU A 45 13.82 -17.87 12.01
CA GLU A 45 14.07 -19.00 12.92
C GLU A 45 12.85 -19.36 13.76
N ALA A 46 12.19 -18.36 14.35
CA ALA A 46 11.03 -18.58 15.22
C ALA A 46 9.82 -19.10 14.44
N HIS A 47 9.66 -18.72 13.17
CA HIS A 47 8.50 -19.04 12.34
C HIS A 47 8.78 -20.09 11.26
N ALA A 48 9.97 -20.73 11.25
CA ALA A 48 10.36 -21.71 10.24
C ALA A 48 9.39 -22.90 10.13
N HIS A 49 8.69 -23.23 11.22
CA HIS A 49 7.75 -24.33 11.30
C HIS A 49 6.34 -23.99 10.77
N ILE A 50 6.07 -22.71 10.45
CA ILE A 50 4.77 -22.23 10.00
C ILE A 50 4.82 -21.98 8.50
N PRO A 51 3.91 -22.59 7.70
CA PRO A 51 3.75 -22.28 6.29
C PRO A 51 3.67 -20.77 6.03
N LEU A 52 4.38 -20.31 4.99
CA LEU A 52 4.48 -18.91 4.61
C LEU A 52 4.05 -18.81 3.16
N PHE A 53 2.91 -18.18 2.93
CA PHE A 53 2.38 -17.92 1.60
C PHE A 53 2.59 -16.44 1.24
N VAL A 54 3.37 -16.18 0.20
CA VAL A 54 3.63 -14.83 -0.31
C VAL A 54 2.75 -14.56 -1.52
N ILE A 55 2.01 -13.44 -1.48
CA ILE A 55 1.24 -12.90 -2.60
C ILE A 55 1.80 -11.52 -2.91
N ASP A 56 2.38 -11.35 -4.09
CA ASP A 56 3.08 -10.12 -4.45
C ASP A 56 3.07 -9.85 -5.96
N HIS A 57 3.17 -8.59 -6.34
CA HIS A 57 3.23 -8.16 -7.74
C HIS A 57 4.59 -7.53 -8.14
N HIS A 58 5.55 -7.43 -7.22
CA HIS A 58 6.85 -6.86 -7.55
C HIS A 58 7.68 -7.82 -8.42
N ILE A 59 8.21 -7.33 -9.55
CA ILE A 59 9.17 -8.10 -10.38
C ILE A 59 10.46 -8.43 -9.62
N THR A 60 10.77 -7.65 -8.58
CA THR A 60 11.94 -7.81 -7.72
C THR A 60 11.74 -8.86 -6.62
N ASN A 61 10.57 -9.51 -6.54
CA ASN A 61 10.27 -10.46 -5.47
C ASN A 61 11.26 -11.64 -5.43
N THR A 62 11.83 -11.93 -4.25
CA THR A 62 12.86 -12.98 -4.06
C THR A 62 12.28 -14.38 -3.87
N ARG A 63 10.95 -14.54 -3.91
CA ARG A 63 10.21 -15.80 -3.71
C ARG A 63 10.57 -16.52 -2.42
N PHE A 64 10.63 -15.76 -1.31
CA PHE A 64 11.10 -16.24 -0.01
C PHE A 64 10.06 -17.05 0.79
N GLY A 65 8.81 -17.16 0.31
CA GLY A 65 7.78 -17.97 0.94
C GLY A 65 7.96 -19.47 0.68
N HIS A 66 7.30 -20.28 1.49
CA HIS A 66 7.10 -21.71 1.21
C HIS A 66 6.24 -21.90 -0.05
N ILE A 67 5.24 -21.03 -0.22
CA ILE A 67 4.41 -20.90 -1.42
C ILE A 67 4.49 -19.46 -1.89
N ASN A 68 4.62 -19.23 -3.20
CA ASN A 68 4.78 -17.91 -3.77
C ASN A 68 3.84 -17.74 -4.98
N TRP A 69 2.82 -16.90 -4.85
CA TRP A 69 2.05 -16.41 -5.97
C TRP A 69 2.55 -15.01 -6.30
N VAL A 70 3.38 -14.91 -7.36
CA VAL A 70 3.98 -13.65 -7.80
C VAL A 70 3.52 -13.36 -9.22
N ALA A 71 2.83 -12.22 -9.43
CA ALA A 71 2.26 -11.85 -10.73
C ALA A 71 2.65 -10.41 -11.13
N PRO A 72 3.84 -10.21 -11.73
CA PRO A 72 4.34 -8.87 -12.09
C PRO A 72 3.52 -8.13 -13.14
N ASP A 73 2.69 -8.84 -13.89
CA ASP A 73 1.76 -8.25 -14.86
C ASP A 73 0.52 -7.62 -14.20
N CYS A 74 0.33 -7.85 -12.89
CA CYS A 74 -0.69 -7.17 -12.10
C CYS A 74 -0.16 -5.80 -11.64
N ALA A 75 -1.02 -4.79 -11.69
CA ALA A 75 -0.65 -3.43 -11.31
C ALA A 75 -0.59 -3.21 -9.80
N ALA A 76 -1.19 -4.11 -9.02
CA ALA A 76 -1.21 -4.07 -7.55
C ALA A 76 -1.40 -5.48 -6.99
N THR A 77 -0.90 -5.74 -5.78
CA THR A 77 -1.24 -6.97 -5.04
C THR A 77 -2.76 -7.08 -4.82
N CYS A 78 -3.46 -5.95 -4.64
CA CYS A 78 -4.93 -5.92 -4.53
C CYS A 78 -5.64 -6.43 -5.79
N GLN A 79 -5.07 -6.27 -6.99
CA GLN A 79 -5.64 -6.85 -8.21
C GLN A 79 -5.63 -8.39 -8.14
N MET A 80 -4.55 -8.98 -7.61
CA MET A 80 -4.46 -10.43 -7.44
C MET A 80 -5.50 -10.94 -6.44
N LEU A 81 -5.71 -10.18 -5.36
CA LEU A 81 -6.70 -10.53 -4.34
C LEU A 81 -8.15 -10.50 -4.89
N VAL A 82 -8.46 -9.64 -5.87
CA VAL A 82 -9.77 -9.69 -6.57
C VAL A 82 -9.99 -11.05 -7.24
N TYR A 83 -8.98 -11.59 -7.91
CA TYR A 83 -9.05 -12.93 -8.53
C TYR A 83 -9.09 -14.06 -7.51
N LEU A 84 -8.43 -13.88 -6.36
CA LEU A 84 -8.46 -14.84 -5.26
C LEU A 84 -9.86 -14.96 -4.65
N VAL A 85 -10.52 -13.83 -4.44
CA VAL A 85 -11.91 -13.78 -3.94
C VAL A 85 -12.84 -14.59 -4.84
N ASP A 86 -12.71 -14.47 -6.17
CA ASP A 86 -13.48 -15.30 -7.12
C ASP A 86 -13.16 -16.79 -6.99
N SER A 87 -11.88 -17.11 -6.97
CA SER A 87 -11.41 -18.50 -6.95
C SER A 87 -11.86 -19.23 -5.68
N LEU A 88 -12.02 -18.50 -4.58
CA LEU A 88 -12.51 -19.01 -3.30
C LEU A 88 -14.03 -18.97 -3.17
N GLY A 89 -14.75 -18.35 -4.11
CA GLY A 89 -16.20 -18.17 -4.04
C GLY A 89 -16.64 -17.28 -2.87
N LEU A 90 -15.78 -16.35 -2.43
CA LEU A 90 -16.07 -15.45 -1.32
C LEU A 90 -16.96 -14.29 -1.77
N PRO A 91 -17.87 -13.80 -0.90
CA PRO A 91 -18.67 -12.62 -1.21
C PRO A 91 -17.77 -11.38 -1.31
N LEU A 92 -17.94 -10.60 -2.37
CA LEU A 92 -17.33 -9.28 -2.52
C LEU A 92 -18.34 -8.22 -2.09
N ASP A 93 -18.27 -7.79 -0.84
CA ASP A 93 -19.09 -6.72 -0.29
C ASP A 93 -18.38 -5.36 -0.35
N GLU A 94 -19.09 -4.29 0.05
CA GLU A 94 -18.58 -2.92 0.04
C GLU A 94 -17.33 -2.75 0.91
N THR A 95 -17.26 -3.47 2.04
CA THR A 95 -16.16 -3.42 3.00
C THR A 95 -14.87 -3.91 2.36
N LEU A 96 -14.89 -5.13 1.82
CA LEU A 96 -13.75 -5.73 1.13
C LEU A 96 -13.42 -4.95 -0.15
N ALA A 97 -14.44 -4.54 -0.91
CA ALA A 97 -14.24 -3.81 -2.15
C ALA A 97 -13.55 -2.46 -1.91
N THR A 98 -13.88 -1.76 -0.82
CA THR A 98 -13.24 -0.48 -0.45
C THR A 98 -11.77 -0.66 -0.14
N CYS A 99 -11.40 -1.72 0.60
CA CYS A 99 -10.00 -2.02 0.90
C CYS A 99 -9.21 -2.35 -0.37
N LEU A 100 -9.73 -3.24 -1.21
CA LEU A 100 -9.05 -3.67 -2.44
C LEU A 100 -8.96 -2.53 -3.47
N LEU A 101 -10.01 -1.71 -3.63
CA LEU A 101 -9.98 -0.56 -4.54
C LEU A 101 -8.99 0.49 -4.05
N THR A 102 -8.86 0.68 -2.74
CA THR A 102 -7.88 1.62 -2.19
C THR A 102 -6.45 1.22 -2.56
N GLY A 103 -6.08 -0.04 -2.36
CA GLY A 103 -4.75 -0.51 -2.76
C GLY A 103 -4.51 -0.44 -4.28
N LEU A 104 -5.53 -0.77 -5.08
CA LEU A 104 -5.44 -0.63 -6.54
C LEU A 104 -5.23 0.82 -6.97
N VAL A 105 -5.93 1.77 -6.32
CA VAL A 105 -5.80 3.21 -6.59
C VAL A 105 -4.45 3.74 -6.14
N THR A 106 -3.91 3.32 -5.00
CA THR A 106 -2.61 3.81 -4.52
C THR A 106 -1.46 3.33 -5.39
N ASP A 107 -1.42 2.04 -5.74
CA ASP A 107 -0.32 1.45 -6.52
C ASP A 107 -0.31 1.94 -7.97
N THR A 108 -1.47 2.32 -8.50
CA THR A 108 -1.60 2.83 -9.86
C THR A 108 -1.56 4.36 -9.96
N LEU A 109 -1.36 5.06 -8.83
CA LEU A 109 -1.51 6.51 -8.75
C LEU A 109 -2.84 7.00 -9.35
N CYS A 110 -3.94 6.34 -8.98
CA CYS A 110 -5.27 6.52 -9.55
C CYS A 110 -5.25 6.29 -11.08
N PHE A 111 -4.79 5.10 -11.48
CA PHE A 111 -4.80 4.61 -12.86
C PHE A 111 -3.94 5.44 -13.84
N ARG A 112 -2.86 6.06 -13.34
CA ARG A 112 -1.92 6.89 -14.12
C ARG A 112 -0.55 6.24 -14.34
N THR A 113 -0.32 5.04 -13.80
CA THR A 113 0.91 4.28 -14.05
C THR A 113 0.85 3.54 -15.38
N SER A 114 2.01 3.26 -15.97
CA SER A 114 2.14 2.59 -17.28
C SER A 114 1.61 1.15 -17.33
N ASN A 115 1.50 0.49 -16.17
CA ASN A 115 0.94 -0.86 -16.03
C ASN A 115 -0.60 -0.88 -15.85
N THR A 116 -1.26 0.28 -15.85
CA THR A 116 -2.73 0.37 -15.90
C THR A 116 -3.23 -0.13 -17.25
N ASN A 117 -3.97 -1.24 -17.27
CA ASN A 117 -4.50 -1.86 -18.48
C ASN A 117 -5.99 -2.26 -18.31
N ALA A 118 -6.58 -2.86 -19.34
CA ALA A 118 -7.99 -3.26 -19.34
C ALA A 118 -8.37 -4.18 -18.15
N ARG A 119 -7.48 -5.09 -17.74
CA ARG A 119 -7.72 -6.00 -16.60
C ARG A 119 -7.73 -5.26 -15.26
N VAL A 120 -6.91 -4.21 -15.14
CA VAL A 120 -6.90 -3.31 -13.96
C VAL A 120 -8.23 -2.56 -13.89
N MET A 121 -8.69 -2.02 -15.02
CA MET A 121 -9.95 -1.29 -15.09
C MET A 121 -11.16 -2.20 -14.85
N GLU A 122 -11.11 -3.46 -15.30
CA GLU A 122 -12.13 -4.47 -15.01
C GLU A 122 -12.21 -4.78 -13.50
N ALA A 123 -11.07 -4.98 -12.85
CA ALA A 123 -11.01 -5.14 -11.40
C ALA A 123 -11.60 -3.92 -10.68
N ALA A 124 -11.22 -2.71 -11.08
CA ALA A 124 -11.76 -1.47 -10.51
C ALA A 124 -13.28 -1.35 -10.71
N MET A 125 -13.78 -1.61 -11.91
CA MET A 125 -15.21 -1.60 -12.22
C MET A 125 -15.98 -2.56 -11.31
N ARG A 126 -15.49 -3.78 -11.15
CA ARG A 126 -16.12 -4.78 -10.29
C ARG A 126 -16.16 -4.35 -8.83
N LEU A 127 -15.06 -3.79 -8.32
CA LEU A 127 -14.99 -3.26 -6.96
C LEU A 127 -15.97 -2.11 -6.75
N MET A 128 -16.11 -1.22 -7.74
CA MET A 128 -17.11 -0.14 -7.70
C MET A 128 -18.54 -0.69 -7.76
N SER A 129 -18.80 -1.73 -8.56
CA SER A 129 -20.11 -2.41 -8.58
C SER A 129 -20.48 -3.06 -7.24
N ALA A 130 -19.48 -3.47 -6.46
CA ALA A 130 -19.66 -3.99 -5.10
C ALA A 130 -19.83 -2.89 -4.03
N GLY A 131 -19.80 -1.60 -4.41
CA GLY A 131 -20.10 -0.48 -3.52
C GLY A 131 -18.91 0.45 -3.23
N ALA A 132 -17.68 0.10 -3.64
CA ALA A 132 -16.52 0.92 -3.35
C ALA A 132 -16.58 2.30 -4.05
N ASN A 133 -16.44 3.38 -3.29
CA ASN A 133 -16.52 4.74 -3.82
C ASN A 133 -15.14 5.26 -4.24
N LEU A 134 -14.84 5.19 -5.54
CA LEU A 134 -13.58 5.67 -6.10
C LEU A 134 -13.28 7.15 -5.76
N SER A 135 -14.29 8.02 -5.77
CA SER A 135 -14.11 9.45 -5.49
C SER A 135 -13.70 9.70 -4.05
N ASP A 136 -14.37 9.06 -3.08
CA ASP A 136 -14.04 9.20 -1.66
C ASP A 136 -12.67 8.59 -1.35
N ILE A 137 -12.37 7.40 -1.90
CA ILE A 137 -11.07 6.74 -1.76
C ILE A 137 -9.96 7.64 -2.30
N THR A 138 -10.10 8.17 -3.53
CA THR A 138 -9.10 9.06 -4.12
C THR A 138 -8.92 10.33 -3.28
N ALA A 139 -10.02 10.92 -2.81
CA ALA A 139 -9.96 12.10 -1.96
C ALA A 139 -9.19 11.84 -0.66
N ARG A 140 -9.44 10.70 0.00
CA ARG A 140 -8.85 10.36 1.30
C ARG A 140 -7.42 9.84 1.21
N ALA A 141 -7.17 8.89 0.32
CA ALA A 141 -5.88 8.22 0.21
C ALA A 141 -4.85 9.05 -0.58
N LEU A 142 -5.27 9.78 -1.61
CA LEU A 142 -4.34 10.46 -2.51
C LEU A 142 -4.36 11.99 -2.42
N ASN A 143 -5.47 12.63 -2.04
CA ASN A 143 -5.58 14.09 -2.10
C ASN A 143 -5.51 14.77 -0.73
N ARG A 144 -5.72 14.06 0.38
CA ARG A 144 -5.53 14.64 1.71
C ARG A 144 -4.05 14.95 1.94
N ARG A 145 -3.78 16.21 2.27
CA ARG A 145 -2.45 16.72 2.62
C ARG A 145 -2.53 17.42 3.96
N SER A 146 -1.53 17.20 4.81
CA SER A 146 -1.47 17.88 6.10
C SER A 146 -1.18 19.36 5.89
N TYR A 147 -1.68 20.20 6.80
CA TYR A 147 -1.34 21.62 6.82
C TYR A 147 0.18 21.86 6.92
N ASN A 148 0.87 20.98 7.66
CA ASN A 148 2.32 21.04 7.83
C ASN A 148 3.07 20.76 6.51
N LEU A 149 2.51 19.94 5.61
CA LEU A 149 3.09 19.75 4.28
C LEU A 149 3.04 21.03 3.45
N PHE A 150 1.93 21.79 3.50
CA PHE A 150 1.84 23.09 2.81
C PHE A 150 2.85 24.11 3.37
N LYS A 151 3.06 24.11 4.69
CA LYS A 151 4.14 24.90 5.30
C LYS A 151 5.51 24.50 4.78
N LEU A 152 5.78 23.19 4.67
CA LEU A 152 7.04 22.71 4.13
C LEU A 152 7.22 23.16 2.68
N TRP A 153 6.20 23.02 1.84
CA TRP A 153 6.25 23.49 0.46
C TRP A 153 6.58 24.99 0.37
N GLY A 154 6.01 25.82 1.25
CA GLY A 154 6.35 27.24 1.33
C GLY A 154 7.84 27.52 1.66
N LEU A 155 8.49 26.63 2.39
CA LEU A 155 9.92 26.72 2.73
C LEU A 155 10.84 26.11 1.66
N VAL A 156 10.34 25.17 0.86
CA VAL A 156 11.14 24.32 -0.03
C VAL A 156 11.02 24.76 -1.49
N LEU A 157 9.81 25.06 -1.97
CA LEU A 157 9.58 25.43 -3.38
C LEU A 157 10.40 26.64 -3.85
N PRO A 158 10.67 27.68 -3.03
CA PRO A 158 11.55 28.78 -3.44
C PRO A 158 13.02 28.36 -3.67
N THR A 159 13.42 27.16 -3.22
CA THR A 159 14.78 26.64 -3.34
C THR A 159 14.97 25.68 -4.53
N VAL A 160 13.91 25.47 -5.33
CA VAL A 160 13.94 24.62 -6.51
C VAL A 160 15.03 25.09 -7.49
N GLN A 161 15.77 24.13 -8.02
CA GLN A 161 16.75 24.31 -9.08
C GLN A 161 16.24 23.65 -10.35
N LEU A 162 16.49 24.30 -11.50
CA LEU A 162 16.30 23.73 -12.83
C LEU A 162 17.63 23.81 -13.55
N ASP A 163 18.20 22.66 -13.89
CA ASP A 163 19.47 22.57 -14.62
C ASP A 163 19.40 21.42 -15.61
N GLU A 164 19.80 21.68 -16.86
CA GLU A 164 19.77 20.70 -17.97
C GLU A 164 18.47 19.87 -18.10
N GLY A 165 17.31 20.47 -17.83
CA GLY A 165 16.00 19.81 -17.89
C GLY A 165 15.65 18.97 -16.65
N VAL A 166 16.51 18.97 -15.63
CA VAL A 166 16.29 18.32 -14.33
C VAL A 166 15.83 19.35 -13.30
N ILE A 167 14.68 19.08 -12.69
CA ILE A 167 14.17 19.87 -11.55
C ILE A 167 14.53 19.12 -10.26
N TRP A 168 15.18 19.80 -9.32
CA TRP A 168 15.52 19.22 -8.02
C TRP A 168 15.43 20.24 -6.88
N VAL A 169 15.32 19.73 -5.65
CA VAL A 169 15.26 20.55 -4.44
C VAL A 169 15.91 19.82 -3.25
N HIS A 170 16.43 20.58 -2.28
CA HIS A 170 16.91 20.02 -1.02
C HIS A 170 15.92 20.29 0.12
N VAL A 171 15.48 19.23 0.78
CA VAL A 171 14.68 19.34 2.01
C VAL A 171 15.59 19.12 3.22
N ARG A 172 15.90 20.20 3.95
CA ARG A 172 16.74 20.16 5.15
C ARG A 172 15.90 19.79 6.38
N ARG A 173 16.48 19.05 7.33
CA ARG A 173 15.83 18.72 8.61
C ARG A 173 15.35 19.95 9.40
N ALA A 174 16.02 21.09 9.23
CA ALA A 174 15.58 22.36 9.83
C ALA A 174 14.25 22.86 9.23
N GLN A 175 14.02 22.67 7.92
CA GLN A 175 12.78 23.05 7.25
C GLN A 175 11.62 22.14 7.67
N THR A 176 11.84 20.83 7.78
CA THR A 176 10.80 19.91 8.27
C THR A 176 10.40 20.23 9.72
N LYS A 177 11.37 20.51 10.59
CA LYS A 177 11.13 20.97 11.96
C LYS A 177 10.39 22.30 12.00
N ALA A 178 10.78 23.28 11.18
CA ALA A 178 10.12 24.59 11.11
C ALA A 178 8.68 24.49 10.57
N ALA A 179 8.42 23.55 9.66
CA ALA A 179 7.09 23.24 9.16
C ALA A 179 6.22 22.46 10.16
N GLY A 180 6.78 22.02 11.29
CA GLY A 180 6.08 21.22 12.30
C GLY A 180 5.84 19.77 11.87
N MET A 181 6.60 19.26 10.89
CA MET A 181 6.45 17.89 10.42
C MET A 181 7.00 16.91 11.45
N THR A 182 6.27 15.82 11.64
CA THR A 182 6.72 14.65 12.38
C THR A 182 7.36 13.64 11.42
N THR A 183 8.06 12.64 11.95
CA THR A 183 8.70 11.60 11.13
C THR A 183 7.73 10.85 10.22
N GLY A 184 6.43 10.83 10.56
CA GLY A 184 5.39 10.19 9.75
C GLY A 184 4.81 11.07 8.64
N ASP A 185 5.16 12.36 8.57
CA ASP A 185 4.63 13.29 7.56
C ASP A 185 5.53 13.37 6.31
N VAL A 186 6.74 12.82 6.37
CA VAL A 186 7.74 12.87 5.30
C VAL A 186 7.77 11.53 4.58
N GLN A 187 6.84 11.33 3.64
CA GLN A 187 6.90 10.29 2.60
C GLN A 187 6.66 10.94 1.24
#